data_AF-A0A938J1B7-F1
#
_entry.id   AF-A0A938J1B7-F1
#
_cell.length_a   1.000
_cell.length_b   1.000
_cell.length_c   1.000
_cell.angle_alpha   90.00
_cell.angle_beta   90.00
_cell.angle_gamma   90.00
#
_symmetry.space_group_name_H-M   'P 1'
#
loop_
_entity.id
_entity.type
_entity.pdbx_description
1 polymer ?
#
loop_
_entity_poly.entity_id
_entity_poly.type
_entity_poly.pdbx_seq_one_letter_code
_entity_poly.pdbx_strand_id
1 'polypeptide(L)'
;MSDAVPVAKVLTVSDGVAEGVRDDKSGRALVDRLVAAGFAVVDHRVSPDGVEAVAGALTDMATGFRGLVVTTGGTGFGPRDLTPEGTRAVIQREAPGLAEAMRTASNAGGRTFGMLSRGVCGTLGEALICNLPGSSGGAVECLEAVLPAVPHVLDLLAGGRPH
;
A
#
# COMPACT_ATOMS: atom_id res chain seq x y z
N MET A 1 10.90 -22.10 4.59
CA MET A 1 10.22 -20.97 3.91
C MET A 1 9.53 -21.56 2.70
N SER A 2 8.27 -21.19 2.45
CA SER A 2 7.53 -21.70 1.29
C SER A 2 8.20 -21.24 0.00
N ASP A 3 8.41 -22.14 -0.96
CA ASP A 3 8.90 -21.84 -2.32
C ASP A 3 7.87 -21.07 -3.19
N ALA A 4 6.76 -20.62 -2.59
CA ALA A 4 5.72 -19.89 -3.30
C ALA A 4 6.14 -18.44 -3.56
N VAL A 5 6.04 -18.01 -4.82
CA VAL A 5 6.26 -16.62 -5.24
C VAL A 5 5.29 -15.72 -4.46
N PRO A 6 5.77 -14.67 -3.77
CA PRO A 6 4.88 -13.77 -3.04
C PRO A 6 4.00 -12.99 -4.03
N VAL A 7 2.73 -12.82 -3.69
CA VAL A 7 1.75 -12.12 -4.54
C VAL A 7 1.44 -10.74 -4.00
N ALA A 8 1.20 -9.80 -4.90
CA ALA A 8 0.83 -8.44 -4.57
C ALA A 8 -0.34 -7.92 -5.41
N LYS A 9 -1.02 -6.90 -4.90
CA LYS A 9 -2.02 -6.13 -5.63
C LYS A 9 -1.78 -4.63 -5.43
N VAL A 10 -2.13 -3.83 -6.44
CA VAL A 10 -1.94 -2.37 -6.44
C VAL A 10 -3.28 -1.65 -6.58
N LEU A 11 -3.53 -0.67 -5.72
CA LEU A 11 -4.69 0.21 -5.76
C LEU A 11 -4.25 1.66 -5.95
N THR A 12 -4.55 2.24 -7.10
CA THR A 12 -4.40 3.68 -7.31
C THR A 12 -5.65 4.38 -6.79
N VAL A 13 -5.48 5.29 -5.82
CA VAL A 13 -6.57 6.12 -5.29
C VAL A 13 -6.44 7.52 -5.88
N SER A 14 -7.31 7.84 -6.84
CA SER A 14 -7.37 9.17 -7.42
C SER A 14 -8.66 9.39 -8.23
N ASP A 15 -9.42 10.44 -7.87
CA ASP A 15 -10.57 10.90 -8.66
C ASP A 15 -10.16 11.13 -10.13
N GLY A 16 -9.06 11.85 -10.37
CA GLY A 16 -8.61 12.16 -11.73
C GLY A 16 -8.14 10.95 -12.56
N VAL A 17 -7.65 9.88 -11.93
CA VAL A 17 -7.32 8.65 -12.66
C VAL A 17 -8.59 7.84 -12.93
N ALA A 18 -9.50 7.77 -11.95
CA ALA A 18 -10.79 7.11 -12.11
C ALA A 18 -11.65 7.76 -13.22
N GLU A 19 -11.58 9.08 -13.36
CA GLU A 19 -12.25 9.86 -14.41
C GLU A 19 -11.51 9.84 -15.76
N GLY A 20 -10.30 9.28 -15.82
CA GLY A 20 -9.49 9.22 -17.05
C GLY A 20 -8.84 10.54 -17.47
N VAL A 21 -8.82 11.55 -16.59
CA VAL A 21 -8.19 12.86 -16.85
C VAL A 21 -6.71 12.90 -16.44
N ARG A 22 -6.22 11.87 -15.73
CA ARG A 22 -4.81 11.68 -15.38
C ARG A 22 -4.37 10.25 -15.64
N ASP A 23 -3.12 10.11 -16.10
CA ASP A 23 -2.47 8.82 -16.25
C ASP A 23 -2.10 8.21 -14.89
N ASP A 24 -2.33 6.90 -14.75
CA ASP A 24 -1.87 6.13 -13.60
C ASP A 24 -0.36 5.83 -13.62
N LYS A 25 0.47 6.86 -13.46
CA LYS A 25 1.94 6.71 -13.45
C LYS A 25 2.44 6.02 -12.18
N SER A 26 1.82 6.33 -11.03
CA SER A 26 2.25 5.81 -9.73
C SER A 26 1.89 4.35 -9.54
N GLY A 27 0.68 3.94 -9.93
CA GLY A 27 0.27 2.54 -9.92
C GLY A 27 1.17 1.70 -10.80
N ARG A 28 1.43 2.13 -12.04
CA ARG A 28 2.40 1.45 -12.95
C ARG A 28 3.80 1.34 -12.36
N ALA A 29 4.33 2.40 -11.76
CA ALA A 29 5.65 2.37 -11.13
C ALA A 29 5.72 1.37 -9.96
N LEU A 30 4.64 1.24 -9.17
CA LEU A 30 4.55 0.24 -8.12
C LEU A 30 4.48 -1.18 -8.66
N VAL A 31 3.71 -1.41 -9.74
CA VAL A 31 3.66 -2.71 -10.42
C VAL A 31 5.07 -3.11 -10.87
N ASP A 32 5.75 -2.24 -11.62
CA ASP A 32 7.09 -2.50 -12.13
C ASP A 32 8.07 -2.80 -10.98
N ARG A 33 7.99 -2.03 -9.89
CA ARG A 33 8.88 -2.23 -8.75
C ARG A 33 8.60 -3.54 -8.01
N LEU A 34 7.32 -3.89 -7.79
CA LEU A 34 6.94 -5.15 -7.14
C LEU A 34 7.41 -6.36 -7.96
N VAL A 35 7.23 -6.32 -9.29
CA VAL A 35 7.73 -7.35 -10.20
C VAL A 35 9.26 -7.47 -10.10
N ALA A 36 9.98 -6.35 -10.08
CA ALA A 36 11.43 -6.34 -9.88
C ALA A 36 11.86 -6.87 -8.48
N ALA A 37 10.99 -6.81 -7.47
CA ALA A 37 11.20 -7.42 -6.15
C ALA A 37 10.86 -8.93 -6.11
N GLY A 38 10.44 -9.52 -7.23
CA GLY A 38 10.06 -10.93 -7.29
C GLY A 38 8.62 -11.21 -6.85
N PHE A 39 7.77 -10.19 -6.75
CA PHE A 39 6.34 -10.38 -6.52
C PHE A 39 5.60 -10.67 -7.83
N ALA A 40 4.62 -11.56 -7.79
CA ALA A 40 3.61 -11.66 -8.83
C ALA A 40 2.49 -10.65 -8.54
N VAL A 41 2.37 -9.61 -9.36
CA VAL A 41 1.27 -8.64 -9.26
C VAL A 41 0.04 -9.23 -9.92
N VAL A 42 -0.93 -9.66 -9.11
CA VAL A 42 -2.11 -10.42 -9.58
C VAL A 42 -3.33 -9.54 -9.80
N ASP A 43 -3.27 -8.27 -9.41
CA ASP A 43 -4.33 -7.28 -9.63
C ASP A 43 -3.77 -5.85 -9.55
N HIS A 44 -4.27 -4.97 -10.41
CA HIS A 44 -3.94 -3.56 -10.45
C HIS A 44 -5.20 -2.79 -10.87
N ARG A 45 -5.74 -1.97 -9.96
CA ARG A 45 -7.01 -1.28 -10.16
C ARG A 45 -6.95 0.16 -9.66
N VAL A 46 -7.96 0.93 -10.06
CA VAL A 46 -8.14 2.33 -9.68
C VAL A 46 -9.41 2.47 -8.84
N SER A 47 -9.37 3.31 -7.80
CA SER A 47 -10.52 3.76 -7.02
C SER A 47 -10.57 5.29 -7.01
N PRO A 48 -11.76 5.91 -7.01
CA PRO A 48 -11.88 7.32 -6.65
C PRO A 48 -11.47 7.54 -5.18
N ASP A 49 -11.21 8.79 -4.86
CA ASP A 49 -10.90 9.24 -3.49
C ASP A 49 -12.15 9.12 -2.59
N GLY A 50 -11.95 8.95 -1.29
CA GLY A 50 -13.02 8.90 -0.30
C GLY A 50 -13.00 7.63 0.56
N VAL A 51 -13.56 7.74 1.76
CA VAL A 51 -13.51 6.67 2.78
C VAL A 51 -14.18 5.40 2.27
N GLU A 52 -15.41 5.51 1.80
CA GLU A 52 -16.25 4.37 1.43
C GLU A 52 -15.71 3.66 0.17
N ALA A 53 -15.26 4.44 -0.82
CA ALA A 53 -14.69 3.91 -2.05
C ALA A 53 -13.41 3.12 -1.77
N VAL A 54 -12.49 3.70 -0.99
CA VAL A 54 -11.23 3.04 -0.61
C VAL A 54 -11.49 1.82 0.27
N ALA A 55 -12.37 1.92 1.27
CA ALA A 55 -12.72 0.82 2.15
C ALA A 55 -13.32 -0.37 1.38
N GLY A 56 -14.28 -0.10 0.48
CA GLY A 56 -14.88 -1.11 -0.38
C GLY A 56 -13.85 -1.80 -1.28
N ALA A 57 -13.03 -1.00 -1.98
CA ALA A 57 -11.98 -1.52 -2.83
C ALA A 57 -11.03 -2.43 -2.05
N LEU A 58 -10.47 -1.96 -0.92
CA LEU A 58 -9.54 -2.72 -0.08
C LEU A 58 -10.16 -4.01 0.46
N THR A 59 -11.42 -3.98 0.87
CA THR A 59 -12.15 -5.18 1.30
C THR A 59 -12.20 -6.21 0.18
N ASP A 60 -12.56 -5.79 -1.03
CA ASP A 60 -12.60 -6.66 -2.20
C ASP A 60 -11.21 -7.18 -2.60
N MET A 61 -10.15 -6.37 -2.47
CA MET A 61 -8.78 -6.82 -2.79
C MET A 61 -8.26 -7.84 -1.78
N ALA A 62 -8.61 -7.68 -0.50
CA ALA A 62 -8.11 -8.50 0.60
C ALA A 62 -8.93 -9.78 0.84
N THR A 63 -10.19 -9.82 0.43
CA THR A 63 -11.05 -11.00 0.61
C THR A 63 -10.46 -12.23 -0.07
N GLY A 64 -10.19 -13.28 0.71
CA GLY A 64 -9.60 -14.53 0.23
C GLY A 64 -8.16 -14.38 -0.32
N PHE A 65 -7.49 -13.26 0.00
CA PHE A 65 -6.17 -12.94 -0.52
C PHE A 65 -5.12 -13.02 0.60
N ARG A 66 -4.04 -13.75 0.33
CA ARG A 66 -2.85 -13.82 1.16
C ARG A 66 -1.69 -13.17 0.40
N GLY A 67 -1.31 -11.97 0.78
CA GLY A 67 -0.28 -11.22 0.09
C GLY A 67 -0.21 -9.75 0.49
N LEU A 68 0.51 -8.98 -0.32
CA LEU A 68 0.67 -7.54 -0.11
C LEU A 68 -0.37 -6.77 -0.94
N VAL A 69 -1.08 -5.82 -0.34
CA VAL A 69 -1.86 -4.81 -1.04
C VAL A 69 -1.20 -3.46 -0.77
N VAL A 70 -0.84 -2.74 -1.82
CA VAL A 70 -0.35 -1.36 -1.70
C VAL A 70 -1.34 -0.40 -2.33
N THR A 71 -1.59 0.71 -1.65
CA THR A 71 -2.31 1.84 -2.24
C THR A 71 -1.34 2.95 -2.63
N THR A 72 -1.69 3.77 -3.61
CA THR A 72 -0.99 5.03 -3.91
C THR A 72 -1.99 6.16 -4.05
N GLY A 73 -1.75 7.26 -3.34
CA GLY A 73 -2.62 8.44 -3.37
C GLY A 73 -3.56 8.59 -2.17
N GLY A 74 -4.12 9.78 -2.01
CA GLY A 74 -5.10 10.11 -0.97
C GLY A 74 -4.56 10.09 0.47
N THR A 75 -3.25 10.19 0.69
CA THR A 75 -2.63 10.15 2.04
C THR A 75 -2.20 11.51 2.60
N GLY A 76 -2.37 12.59 1.84
CA GLY A 76 -1.99 13.93 2.24
C GLY A 76 -3.05 14.63 3.10
N PHE A 77 -3.00 15.96 3.11
CA PHE A 77 -3.93 16.83 3.84
C PHE A 77 -4.98 17.49 2.93
N GLY A 78 -5.10 17.05 1.68
CA GLY A 78 -6.19 17.47 0.81
C GLY A 78 -7.54 17.06 1.39
N PRO A 79 -8.62 17.82 1.15
CA PRO A 79 -9.94 17.53 1.72
C PRO A 79 -10.54 16.20 1.27
N ARG A 80 -10.02 15.65 0.16
CA ARG A 80 -10.40 14.35 -0.40
C ARG A 80 -9.38 13.25 -0.10
N ASP A 81 -8.23 13.59 0.47
CA ASP A 81 -7.21 12.61 0.86
C ASP A 81 -7.75 11.81 2.05
N LEU A 82 -8.45 10.70 1.79
CA LEU A 82 -9.14 9.91 2.80
C LEU A 82 -8.76 8.42 2.72
N THR A 83 -7.65 8.10 2.05
CA THR A 83 -7.11 6.74 1.99
C THR A 83 -6.76 6.19 3.37
N PRO A 84 -6.13 6.94 4.30
CA PRO A 84 -5.86 6.44 5.65
C PRO A 84 -7.14 6.10 6.42
N GLU A 85 -8.17 6.94 6.32
CA GLU A 85 -9.48 6.74 6.92
C GLU A 85 -10.19 5.50 6.35
N GLY A 86 -10.25 5.38 5.02
CA GLY A 86 -10.81 4.21 4.35
C GLY A 86 -10.06 2.92 4.69
N THR A 87 -8.73 2.99 4.84
CA THR A 87 -7.91 1.85 5.25
C THR A 87 -8.19 1.46 6.71
N ARG A 88 -8.23 2.43 7.63
CA ARG A 88 -8.54 2.20 9.05
C ARG A 88 -9.94 1.61 9.27
N ALA A 89 -10.89 1.94 8.41
CA ALA A 89 -12.24 1.41 8.48
C ALA A 89 -12.31 -0.12 8.27
N VAL A 90 -11.30 -0.73 7.63
CA VAL A 90 -11.34 -2.14 7.23
C VAL A 90 -10.24 -3.01 7.83
N ILE A 91 -9.08 -2.45 8.18
CA ILE A 91 -8.01 -3.24 8.82
C ILE A 91 -8.42 -3.73 10.21
N GLN A 92 -8.01 -4.95 10.54
CA GLN A 92 -8.26 -5.59 11.83
C GLN A 92 -7.16 -5.30 12.86
N ARG A 93 -5.94 -4.99 12.38
CA ARG A 93 -4.78 -4.66 13.22
C ARG A 93 -3.91 -3.64 12.50
N GLU A 94 -3.50 -2.58 13.20
CA GLU A 94 -2.52 -1.62 12.68
C GLU A 94 -1.09 -2.17 12.75
N ALA A 95 -0.26 -1.75 11.80
CA ALA A 95 1.18 -2.02 11.75
C ALA A 95 1.97 -0.68 11.74
N PRO A 96 1.93 0.09 12.85
CA PRO A 96 2.46 1.46 12.88
C PRO A 96 3.95 1.56 12.54
N GLY A 97 4.77 0.57 12.94
CA GLY A 97 6.19 0.55 12.63
C GLY A 97 6.52 0.54 11.12
N LEU A 98 5.66 -0.06 10.29
CA LEU A 98 5.82 0.00 8.83
C LEU A 98 5.53 1.42 8.31
N ALA A 99 4.47 2.04 8.81
CA ALA A 99 4.14 3.42 8.45
C ALA A 99 5.23 4.42 8.89
N GLU A 100 5.84 4.18 10.06
CA GLU A 100 6.99 4.95 10.56
C GLU A 100 8.24 4.78 9.69
N ALA A 101 8.53 3.55 9.25
CA ALA A 101 9.65 3.28 8.35
C ALA A 101 9.50 4.03 7.02
N MET A 102 8.31 3.99 6.42
CA MET A 102 8.00 4.73 5.18
C MET A 102 8.18 6.24 5.35
N ARG A 103 7.66 6.82 6.44
CA ARG A 103 7.82 8.26 6.72
C ARG A 103 9.28 8.63 6.95
N THR A 104 10.05 7.80 7.66
CA THR A 104 11.48 8.01 7.90
C THR A 104 12.24 8.02 6.58
N ALA A 105 11.99 7.07 5.68
CA ALA A 105 12.62 7.02 4.36
C ALA A 105 12.30 8.27 3.53
N SER A 106 11.03 8.69 3.50
CA SER A 106 10.58 9.90 2.80
C SER A 106 11.17 11.21 3.34
N ASN A 107 11.66 11.23 4.58
CA ASN A 107 12.33 12.39 5.18
C ASN A 107 13.86 12.38 4.96
N ALA A 108 14.43 11.32 4.40
CA ALA A 108 15.86 11.23 4.17
C ALA A 108 16.36 12.35 3.24
N GLY A 109 17.59 12.82 3.46
CA GLY A 109 18.21 13.87 2.64
C GLY A 109 17.63 15.27 2.86
N GLY A 110 17.01 15.54 4.01
CA GLY A 110 16.47 16.86 4.36
C GLY A 110 15.09 17.17 3.78
N ARG A 111 14.42 16.16 3.21
CA ARG A 111 13.04 16.28 2.71
C ARG A 111 12.04 16.27 3.87
N THR A 112 10.89 16.89 3.67
CA THR A 112 9.80 16.96 4.65
C THR A 112 8.52 16.28 4.17
N PHE A 113 8.57 15.51 3.09
CA PHE A 113 7.36 14.88 2.55
C PHE A 113 6.84 13.74 3.44
N GLY A 114 7.72 13.07 4.17
CA GLY A 114 7.32 11.99 5.09
C GLY A 114 6.44 12.48 6.24
N MET A 115 6.73 13.65 6.83
CA MET A 115 5.89 14.22 7.90
C MET A 115 4.51 14.67 7.43
N LEU A 116 4.31 14.84 6.11
CA LEU A 116 3.02 15.23 5.53
C LEU A 116 2.14 14.02 5.19
N SER A 117 2.70 12.80 5.18
CA SER A 117 1.93 11.60 4.91
C SER A 117 1.19 11.12 6.15
N ARG A 118 -0.12 10.94 6.01
CA ARG A 118 -1.00 10.32 7.02
C ARG A 118 -1.24 8.83 6.75
N GLY A 119 -0.56 8.26 5.75
CA GLY A 119 -0.69 6.86 5.36
C GLY A 119 -0.51 5.90 6.54
N VAL A 120 -1.33 4.84 6.56
CA VAL A 120 -1.26 3.76 7.55
C VAL A 120 -0.88 2.44 6.90
N CYS A 121 -0.45 1.51 7.75
CA CYS A 121 -0.31 0.10 7.39
C CYS A 121 -1.11 -0.74 8.39
N GLY A 122 -1.60 -1.89 7.94
CA GLY A 122 -2.33 -2.81 8.79
C GLY A 122 -2.69 -4.10 8.05
N THR A 123 -3.37 -5.00 8.75
CA THR A 123 -3.73 -6.31 8.19
C THR A 123 -5.24 -6.48 8.14
N LEU A 124 -5.73 -7.09 7.06
CA LEU A 124 -7.12 -7.52 6.89
C LEU A 124 -7.10 -8.97 6.45
N GLY A 125 -7.53 -9.88 7.34
CA GLY A 125 -7.34 -11.32 7.12
C GLY A 125 -5.85 -11.66 7.01
N GLU A 126 -5.48 -12.33 5.92
CA GLU A 126 -4.10 -12.71 5.62
C GLU A 126 -3.37 -11.72 4.68
N ALA A 127 -3.99 -10.56 4.40
CA ALA A 127 -3.39 -9.51 3.59
C ALA A 127 -2.72 -8.43 4.46
N LEU A 128 -1.52 -8.02 4.06
CA LEU A 128 -0.87 -6.80 4.55
C LEU A 128 -1.25 -5.64 3.64
N ILE A 129 -1.76 -4.54 4.19
CA ILE A 129 -2.12 -3.32 3.46
C ILE A 129 -1.17 -2.19 3.87
N CYS A 130 -0.58 -1.50 2.89
CA CYS A 130 0.29 -0.34 3.10
C CYS A 130 -0.16 0.85 2.23
N ASN A 131 -0.38 2.03 2.83
CA ASN A 131 -0.68 3.24 2.07
C ASN A 131 0.59 3.99 1.68
N LEU A 132 0.79 4.17 0.38
CA LEU A 132 1.94 4.88 -0.18
C LEU A 132 1.51 6.27 -0.70
N PRO A 133 2.45 7.24 -0.77
CA PRO A 133 2.19 8.55 -1.34
C PRO A 133 1.70 8.50 -2.80
N GLY A 134 1.06 9.56 -3.27
CA GLY A 134 0.53 9.65 -4.64
C GLY A 134 1.58 9.93 -5.73
N SER A 135 2.76 10.45 -5.39
CA SER A 135 3.83 10.68 -6.37
C SER A 135 4.57 9.37 -6.65
N SER A 136 4.92 9.10 -7.91
CA SER A 136 5.51 7.81 -8.30
C SER A 136 6.85 7.55 -7.59
N GLY A 137 7.69 8.59 -7.45
CA GLY A 137 8.96 8.49 -6.72
C GLY A 137 8.76 8.23 -5.22
N GLY A 138 7.83 8.94 -4.57
CA GLY A 138 7.55 8.73 -3.15
C GLY A 138 6.87 7.39 -2.87
N ALA A 139 6.02 6.92 -3.79
CA ALA A 139 5.39 5.62 -3.70
C ALA A 139 6.43 4.50 -3.74
N VAL A 140 7.32 4.52 -4.73
CA VAL A 140 8.39 3.53 -4.88
C VAL A 140 9.35 3.59 -3.68
N GLU A 141 9.76 4.78 -3.25
CA GLU A 141 10.64 4.93 -2.07
C GLU A 141 10.03 4.36 -0.78
N CYS A 142 8.75 4.64 -0.52
CA CYS A 142 8.06 4.08 0.64
C CYS A 142 7.91 2.56 0.53
N LEU A 143 7.64 2.04 -0.66
CA LEU A 143 7.60 0.60 -0.90
C LEU A 143 8.96 -0.04 -0.57
N GLU A 144 10.07 0.54 -1.04
CA GLU A 144 11.43 0.06 -0.73
C GLU A 144 11.70 -0.04 0.76
N ALA A 145 11.23 0.95 1.53
CA ALA A 145 11.47 1.02 2.95
C ALA A 145 10.85 -0.17 3.73
N VAL A 146 9.77 -0.75 3.22
CA VAL A 146 9.04 -1.83 3.90
C VAL A 146 9.22 -3.20 3.26
N LEU A 147 9.58 -3.27 1.98
CA LEU A 147 9.76 -4.52 1.23
C LEU A 147 10.58 -5.59 1.96
N PRO A 148 11.72 -5.27 2.62
CA PRO A 148 12.51 -6.28 3.34
C PRO A 148 11.74 -7.01 4.46
N ALA A 149 10.75 -6.37 5.07
CA ALA A 149 9.95 -6.95 6.15
C ALA A 149 8.75 -7.77 5.63
N VAL A 150 8.28 -7.51 4.40
CA VAL A 150 7.03 -8.08 3.87
C VAL A 150 7.02 -9.62 3.89
N PRO A 151 8.06 -10.34 3.41
CA PRO A 151 8.03 -11.81 3.42
C PRO A 151 7.82 -12.40 4.81
N HIS A 152 8.49 -11.83 5.82
CA HIS A 152 8.34 -12.27 7.21
C HIS A 152 6.93 -12.02 7.75
N VAL A 153 6.34 -10.86 7.44
CA VAL A 153 4.95 -10.55 7.84
C VAL A 153 3.96 -11.53 7.20
N LEU A 154 4.13 -11.85 5.91
CA LEU A 154 3.24 -12.79 5.20
C LEU A 154 3.38 -14.24 5.71
N ASP A 155 4.57 -14.65 6.15
CA ASP A 155 4.79 -15.94 6.79
C ASP A 155 4.10 -16.02 8.17
N LEU A 156 4.17 -14.94 8.97
CA LEU A 156 3.47 -14.86 10.25
C LEU A 156 1.94 -14.90 10.10
N LEU A 157 1.40 -14.17 9.13
CA LEU A 157 -0.05 -14.15 8.86
C LEU A 157 -0.60 -15.53 8.47
N ALA A 158 0.25 -16.37 7.87
CA ALA A 158 -0.08 -17.73 7.49
C ALA A 158 -0.02 -18.77 8.63
N GLY A 159 0.22 -18.32 9.87
CA GLY A 159 0.44 -19.20 11.02
C GLY A 159 1.85 -19.81 11.08
N GLY A 160 2.79 -19.31 10.29
CA GLY A 160 4.20 -19.66 10.42
C GLY A 160 4.77 -19.23 11.78
N ARG A 161 5.78 -19.96 12.25
CA ARG A 161 6.60 -19.58 13.41
C ARG A 161 8.06 -19.38 12.97
N PRO A 162 8.36 -18.27 12.27
CA PRO A 162 9.70 -18.02 11.75
C PRO A 162 10.64 -17.56 12.87
N HIS A 163 11.09 -18.46 13.75
CA HIS A 163 12.19 -18.25 14.71
C HIS A 163 12.86 -19.58 15.07
#